data_AF-A0A8T4TYT9-F1
#
_entry.id   AF-A0A8T4TYT9-F1
#
_cell.length_a   1.000
_cell.length_b   1.000
_cell.length_c   1.000
_cell.angle_alpha   90.00
_cell.angle_beta   90.00
_cell.angle_gamma   90.00
#
_symmetry.space_group_name_H-M   'P 1'
#
loop_
_entity.id
_entity.type
_entity.pdbx_description
1 polymer ?
#
loop_
_entity_poly.entity_id
_entity_poly.type
_entity_poly.pdbx_seq_one_letter_code
_entity_poly.pdbx_strand_id
1 'polypeptide(L)'
;MHKQTENWRCSNWGGCANGVRLRTCTDINECRTEKAVPERKISCEAKLEQAETGYGTYDNTQKKGITDSIIEQHAQLSEQKKSALQQPSEIRQQQEAQQTPTKQENVKQEAAQQLQTSSKKKPLGKAILVSLIVILAAVGAMLGFMFFNKPGPLPAPPVIAKKEEKIEIKAIKERKKLEGIKEDDELFNI
;
A
#
# COMPACT_ATOMS: atom_id res chain seq x y z
N MET A 1 30.59 6.12 -23.43
CA MET A 1 29.54 5.25 -22.90
C MET A 1 28.82 5.99 -21.79
N HIS A 2 27.53 6.30 -21.95
CA HIS A 2 26.76 6.93 -20.89
C HIS A 2 26.36 5.84 -19.88
N LYS A 3 26.85 5.96 -18.65
CA LYS A 3 26.44 5.06 -17.56
C LYS A 3 25.00 5.41 -17.20
N GLN A 4 24.07 4.51 -17.47
CA GLN A 4 22.68 4.68 -17.07
C GLN A 4 22.57 4.38 -15.57
N THR A 5 22.07 5.34 -14.80
CA THR A 5 21.84 5.18 -13.37
C THR A 5 20.42 4.66 -13.17
N GLU A 6 20.28 3.56 -12.44
CA GLU A 6 18.98 2.99 -12.08
C GLU A 6 18.16 3.99 -11.28
N ASN A 7 16.88 4.16 -11.64
CA ASN A 7 15.95 5.01 -10.90
C ASN A 7 14.66 4.23 -10.64
N TRP A 8 14.51 3.77 -9.40
CA TRP A 8 13.41 2.92 -9.00
C TRP A 8 12.32 3.73 -8.30
N ARG A 9 11.08 3.56 -8.75
CA ARG A 9 9.87 4.03 -8.05
C ARG A 9 9.13 2.83 -7.48
N CYS A 10 8.98 2.81 -6.17
CA CYS A 10 8.23 1.76 -5.48
C CYS A 10 6.87 2.27 -4.99
N SER A 11 5.88 1.37 -4.97
CA SER A 11 4.61 1.59 -4.28
C SER A 11 4.80 1.64 -2.77
N ASN A 12 3.76 2.06 -2.06
CA ASN A 12 3.66 1.82 -0.62
C ASN A 12 3.69 0.31 -0.34
N TRP A 13 4.12 -0.04 0.87
CA TRP A 13 4.01 -1.41 1.37
C TRP A 13 2.54 -1.80 1.47
N GLY A 14 2.21 -3.00 1.00
CA GLY A 14 0.92 -3.62 1.25
C GLY A 14 0.71 -3.96 2.73
N GLY A 15 -0.50 -4.42 3.05
CA GLY A 15 -0.79 -4.98 4.37
C GLY A 15 0.11 -6.18 4.70
N CYS A 16 0.27 -6.45 6.00
CA CYS A 16 0.96 -7.65 6.45
C CYS A 16 0.05 -8.87 6.26
N ALA A 17 0.45 -9.82 5.43
CA ALA A 17 -0.24 -11.09 5.23
C ALA A 17 0.75 -12.23 5.44
N ASN A 18 0.41 -13.18 6.32
CA ASN A 18 1.28 -14.31 6.68
C ASN A 18 2.70 -13.87 7.12
N GLY A 19 2.80 -12.79 7.91
CA GLY A 19 4.08 -12.26 8.39
C GLY A 19 4.92 -11.58 7.31
N VAL A 20 4.37 -11.30 6.12
CA VAL A 20 5.10 -10.65 5.03
C VAL A 20 4.29 -9.49 4.46
N ARG A 21 4.98 -8.39 4.14
CA ARG A 21 4.44 -7.31 3.32
C ARG A 21 5.22 -7.19 2.01
N LEU A 22 4.48 -6.89 0.94
CA LEU A 22 4.99 -6.80 -0.42
C LEU A 22 4.85 -5.37 -0.96
N ARG A 23 5.75 -4.97 -1.85
CA ARG A 23 5.60 -3.75 -2.66
C ARG A 23 6.10 -3.98 -4.08
N THR A 24 5.60 -3.18 -5.01
CA THR A 24 6.03 -3.22 -6.42
C THR A 24 7.02 -2.10 -6.67
N CYS A 25 8.14 -2.39 -7.33
CA CYS A 25 9.13 -1.40 -7.75
C CYS A 25 9.27 -1.44 -9.28
N THR A 26 9.21 -0.26 -9.90
CA THR A 26 9.33 -0.08 -11.36
C THR A 26 10.57 0.74 -11.66
N ASP A 27 11.38 0.27 -12.61
CA ASP A 27 12.52 1.03 -13.13
C ASP A 27 11.99 2.10 -14.11
N ILE A 28 12.10 3.36 -13.71
CA ILE A 28 11.63 4.50 -14.51
C ILE A 28 12.51 4.70 -15.75
N ASN A 29 13.79 4.33 -15.63
CA ASN A 29 14.78 4.56 -16.68
C ASN A 29 14.91 3.37 -17.63
N GLU A 30 14.19 2.27 -17.38
CA GLU A 30 14.25 1.03 -18.16
C GLU A 30 15.70 0.55 -18.42
N CYS A 31 16.57 0.69 -17.42
CA CYS A 31 17.95 0.24 -17.47
C CYS A 31 18.06 -1.27 -17.64
N ARG A 32 17.02 -2.03 -17.24
CA ARG A 32 16.96 -3.50 -17.26
C ARG A 32 18.09 -4.17 -16.47
N THR A 33 18.61 -3.48 -15.47
CA THR A 33 19.63 -4.00 -14.55
C THR A 33 19.00 -4.22 -13.18
N GLU A 34 19.44 -5.26 -12.46
CA GLU A 34 18.87 -5.62 -11.15
C GLU A 34 19.79 -5.25 -9.98
N LYS A 35 20.81 -4.40 -10.20
CA LYS A 35 21.88 -4.20 -9.22
C LYS A 35 21.47 -3.34 -8.03
N ALA A 36 20.56 -2.39 -8.22
CA ALA A 36 20.08 -1.48 -7.18
C ALA A 36 18.55 -1.56 -7.00
N VAL A 37 17.94 -2.72 -7.31
CA VAL A 37 16.52 -2.96 -7.06
C VAL A 37 16.23 -2.86 -5.56
N PRO A 38 15.31 -1.99 -5.12
CA PRO A 38 14.92 -1.93 -3.71
C PRO A 38 14.19 -3.20 -3.27
N GLU A 39 14.27 -3.53 -1.98
CA GLU A 39 13.64 -4.73 -1.43
C GLU A 39 12.12 -4.74 -1.66
N ARG A 40 11.58 -5.83 -2.21
CA ARG A 40 10.15 -5.97 -2.56
C ARG A 40 9.34 -6.79 -1.55
N LYS A 41 10.03 -7.47 -0.64
CA LYS A 41 9.45 -8.37 0.35
C LYS A 41 10.18 -8.14 1.66
N ILE A 42 9.45 -7.80 2.70
CA ILE A 42 10.01 -7.66 4.05
C ILE A 42 9.11 -8.43 5.03
N SER A 43 9.74 -9.04 6.03
CA SER A 43 9.03 -9.64 7.15
C SER A 43 8.34 -8.52 7.93
N CYS A 44 7.04 -8.67 8.16
CA CYS A 44 6.37 -7.94 9.21
C CYS A 44 6.27 -8.93 10.36
N GLU A 45 7.26 -8.88 11.25
CA GLU A 45 7.07 -9.39 12.60
C GLU A 45 5.84 -8.67 13.13
N ALA A 46 4.75 -9.42 13.27
CA ALA A 46 3.67 -8.98 14.12
C ALA A 46 4.33 -8.78 15.47
N LYS A 47 4.53 -7.52 15.86
CA LYS A 47 4.89 -7.17 17.22
C LYS A 47 3.68 -7.55 18.08
N LEU A 48 3.50 -8.85 18.29
CA LEU A 48 2.67 -9.44 19.34
C LEU A 48 3.42 -9.19 20.64
N GLU A 49 3.73 -7.94 20.93
CA GLU A 49 4.21 -7.56 22.25
C GLU A 49 2.98 -7.34 23.10
N GLN A 50 2.58 -8.44 23.76
CA GLN A 50 2.01 -8.43 25.11
C GLN A 50 0.59 -7.85 25.27
N ALA A 51 -0.35 -8.29 24.44
CA ALA A 51 -1.72 -8.45 24.92
C ALA A 51 -1.94 -9.95 25.16
N GLU A 52 -2.31 -10.32 26.39
CA GLU A 52 -2.59 -11.69 26.85
C GLU A 52 -1.30 -12.50 27.14
N THR A 53 -0.91 -12.80 28.38
CA THR A 53 -1.68 -13.25 29.54
C THR A 53 -1.03 -12.78 30.85
N GLY A 54 -1.32 -11.55 31.27
CA GLY A 54 -1.06 -11.09 32.63
C GLY A 54 -2.30 -11.29 33.50
N TYR A 55 -2.62 -12.51 33.92
CA TYR A 55 -3.35 -12.72 35.18
C TYR A 55 -2.40 -12.38 36.34
N GLY A 56 -2.00 -11.11 36.42
CA GLY A 56 -1.32 -10.56 37.58
C GLY A 56 -2.38 -10.19 38.59
N THR A 57 -2.34 -10.85 39.75
CA THR A 57 -3.00 -10.37 40.97
C THR A 57 -2.65 -8.90 41.20
N TYR A 58 -3.64 -8.01 41.07
CA TYR A 58 -3.49 -6.59 41.33
C TYR A 58 -3.31 -6.36 42.83
N ASP A 59 -2.10 -5.98 43.25
CA ASP A 59 -1.87 -5.33 44.53
C ASP A 59 -2.23 -3.83 44.40
N ASN A 60 -3.14 -3.37 45.25
CA ASN A 60 -3.87 -2.10 45.16
C ASN A 60 -3.11 -0.89 45.74
N THR A 61 -1.79 -1.01 45.95
CA THR A 61 -1.06 -0.06 46.81
C THR A 61 -0.35 1.09 46.06
N GLN A 62 -0.34 1.11 44.71
CA GLN A 62 0.27 2.21 43.92
C GLN A 62 -0.70 3.11 43.14
N LYS A 63 -2.03 2.99 43.38
CA LYS A 63 -3.04 3.76 42.63
C LYS A 63 -3.11 5.26 42.98
N LYS A 64 -2.29 5.76 43.92
CA LYS A 64 -2.33 7.16 44.37
C LYS A 64 -1.39 8.11 43.60
N GLY A 65 -0.45 7.61 42.79
CA GLY A 65 0.51 8.46 42.06
C GLY A 65 0.18 8.72 40.58
N ILE A 66 -0.67 7.89 39.98
CA ILE A 66 -0.92 7.92 38.52
C ILE A 66 -2.08 8.84 38.16
N THR A 67 -3.04 9.05 39.07
CA THR A 67 -4.17 9.97 38.85
C THR A 67 -3.73 11.44 38.81
N ASP A 68 -2.66 11.80 39.52
CA ASP A 68 -2.23 13.20 39.61
C ASP A 68 -1.49 13.66 38.34
N SER A 69 -0.77 12.75 37.67
CA SER A 69 -0.05 13.07 36.42
C SER A 69 -0.98 13.25 35.22
N ILE A 70 -2.12 12.54 35.18
CA ILE A 70 -3.10 12.65 34.09
C ILE A 70 -3.94 13.93 34.20
N ILE A 71 -4.23 14.38 35.42
CA ILE A 71 -4.96 15.64 35.66
C ILE A 71 -4.10 16.85 35.21
N GLU A 72 -2.78 16.81 35.41
CA GLU A 72 -1.88 17.91 35.02
C GLU A 72 -1.66 18.02 33.50
N GLN A 73 -1.59 16.90 32.78
CA GLN A 73 -1.50 16.93 31.31
C GLN A 73 -2.78 17.47 30.64
N HIS A 74 -3.95 17.22 31.24
CA HIS A 74 -5.21 17.76 30.72
C HIS A 74 -5.33 19.28 30.89
N ALA A 75 -4.70 19.87 31.92
CA ALA A 75 -4.68 21.32 32.10
C ALA A 75 -3.87 22.04 31.00
N GLN A 76 -2.70 21.51 30.63
CA GLN A 76 -1.83 22.10 29.60
C GLN A 76 -2.45 22.08 28.19
N LEU A 77 -3.21 21.02 27.86
CA LEU A 77 -3.88 20.92 26.56
C LEU A 77 -5.05 21.92 26.42
N SER A 78 -5.68 22.30 27.54
CA SER A 78 -6.76 23.28 27.54
C SER A 78 -6.28 24.71 27.27
N GLU A 79 -5.05 25.06 27.69
CA GLU A 79 -4.46 26.37 27.43
C GLU A 79 -3.98 26.53 25.97
N GLN A 80 -3.39 25.48 25.37
CA GLN A 80 -3.00 25.51 23.96
C GLN A 80 -4.20 25.71 23.02
N LYS A 81 -5.36 25.13 23.35
CA LYS A 81 -6.57 25.27 22.55
C LYS A 81 -7.18 26.69 22.61
N LYS A 82 -6.92 27.43 23.69
CA LYS A 82 -7.40 28.82 23.85
C LYS A 82 -6.60 29.81 23.00
N SER A 83 -5.30 29.59 22.83
CA SER A 83 -4.44 30.40 21.94
C SER A 83 -4.71 30.17 20.45
N ALA A 84 -5.31 29.04 20.06
CA ALA A 84 -5.68 28.76 18.67
C ALA A 84 -7.01 29.42 18.22
N LEU A 85 -7.86 29.88 19.15
CA LEU A 85 -9.09 30.62 18.81
C LEU A 85 -8.91 32.14 18.74
N GLN A 86 -7.71 32.64 19.03
CA GLN A 86 -7.39 34.06 19.08
C GLN A 86 -6.28 34.43 18.09
N GLN A 87 -6.35 33.89 16.87
CA GLN A 87 -5.58 34.42 15.74
C GLN A 87 -6.48 35.09 14.70
N PRO A 88 -6.00 36.19 14.10
CA PRO A 88 -6.82 37.27 13.59
C PRO A 88 -7.42 36.93 12.23
N SER A 89 -8.62 37.44 11.98
CA SER A 89 -9.35 37.45 10.71
C SER A 89 -8.61 38.08 9.51
N GLU A 90 -7.33 38.48 9.66
CA GLU A 90 -6.52 39.11 8.62
C GLU A 90 -5.97 38.11 7.58
N ILE A 91 -5.71 36.85 7.93
CA ILE A 91 -5.16 35.88 6.96
C ILE A 91 -6.24 35.42 5.96
N ARG A 92 -7.53 35.48 6.34
CA ARG A 92 -8.63 35.07 5.45
C ARG A 92 -8.87 36.05 4.31
N GLN A 93 -8.56 37.34 4.49
CA GLN A 93 -8.71 38.36 3.43
C GLN A 93 -7.59 38.31 2.38
N GLN A 94 -6.43 37.71 2.69
CA GLN A 94 -5.33 37.60 1.72
C GLN A 94 -5.49 36.40 0.77
N GLN A 95 -6.29 35.39 1.13
CA GLN A 95 -6.52 34.20 0.28
C GLN A 95 -7.67 34.38 -0.73
N GLU A 96 -8.57 35.35 -0.54
CA GLU A 96 -9.60 35.70 -1.53
C GLU A 96 -9.08 36.59 -2.67
N ALA A 97 -7.91 37.24 -2.50
CA ALA A 97 -7.33 38.10 -3.54
C ALA A 97 -6.54 37.35 -4.64
N GLN A 98 -6.34 36.02 -4.50
CA GLN A 98 -5.56 35.23 -5.47
C GLN A 98 -6.37 34.17 -6.22
N GLN A 99 -7.69 34.10 -6.01
CA GLN A 99 -8.59 33.22 -6.77
C GLN A 99 -9.52 34.04 -7.67
N THR A 100 -8.94 34.88 -8.53
CA THR A 100 -9.60 35.34 -9.75
C THR A 100 -9.17 34.42 -10.89
N PRO A 101 -10.00 33.47 -11.34
CA PRO A 101 -9.78 32.88 -12.65
C PRO A 101 -10.06 33.96 -13.69
N THR A 102 -9.03 34.37 -14.42
CA THR A 102 -9.11 35.09 -15.69
C THR A 102 -9.83 34.21 -16.72
N LYS A 103 -11.16 34.10 -16.56
CA LYS A 103 -12.09 33.50 -17.51
C LYS A 103 -12.85 34.61 -18.22
N GLN A 104 -12.13 35.59 -18.78
CA GLN A 104 -12.74 36.65 -19.59
C GLN A 104 -11.91 37.10 -20.79
N GLU A 105 -10.86 36.35 -21.16
CA GLU A 105 -10.11 36.59 -22.40
C GLU A 105 -10.09 35.34 -23.31
N ASN A 106 -11.20 34.60 -23.36
CA ASN A 106 -11.43 33.58 -24.40
C ASN A 106 -12.83 33.66 -25.03
N VAL A 107 -13.67 34.65 -24.64
CA VAL A 107 -15.03 34.80 -25.18
C VAL A 107 -15.06 35.59 -26.50
N LYS A 108 -13.93 36.10 -27.00
CA LYS A 108 -13.88 36.88 -28.25
C LYS A 108 -13.28 36.14 -29.46
N GLN A 109 -12.88 34.87 -29.34
CA GLN A 109 -12.32 34.11 -30.46
C GLN A 109 -13.21 32.96 -31.01
N GLU A 110 -14.35 32.65 -30.39
CA GLU A 110 -15.26 31.60 -30.91
C GLU A 110 -16.43 32.12 -31.77
N ALA A 111 -16.55 33.43 -31.99
CA ALA A 111 -17.62 33.99 -32.83
C ALA A 111 -17.29 34.05 -34.35
N ALA A 112 -16.08 33.67 -34.77
CA ALA A 112 -15.66 33.76 -36.18
C ALA A 112 -15.50 32.42 -36.91
N GLN A 113 -15.70 31.27 -36.24
CA GLN A 113 -15.52 29.94 -36.86
C GLN A 113 -16.82 29.23 -37.27
N GLN A 114 -18.00 29.82 -37.04
CA GLN A 114 -19.27 29.14 -37.32
C GLN A 114 -19.89 29.40 -38.71
N LEU A 115 -19.21 30.09 -39.64
CA LEU A 115 -19.82 30.44 -40.93
C LEU A 115 -19.23 29.74 -42.18
N GLN A 116 -18.51 28.62 -42.04
CA GLN A 116 -17.94 27.91 -43.21
C GLN A 116 -18.20 26.39 -43.32
N THR A 117 -19.09 25.79 -42.52
CA THR A 117 -19.46 24.38 -42.74
C THR A 117 -20.72 24.22 -43.60
N SER A 118 -20.79 24.97 -44.71
CA SER A 118 -21.80 24.72 -45.75
C SER A 118 -21.36 23.58 -46.67
N SER A 119 -22.20 22.55 -46.72
CA SER A 119 -22.37 21.61 -47.85
C SER A 119 -21.14 20.93 -48.44
N LYS A 120 -20.67 19.88 -47.77
CA LYS A 120 -20.23 18.67 -48.47
C LYS A 120 -21.04 17.48 -47.96
N LYS A 121 -22.08 17.10 -48.73
CA LYS A 121 -22.73 15.79 -48.61
C LYS A 121 -21.69 14.72 -48.90
N LYS A 122 -20.96 14.29 -47.87
CA LYS A 122 -20.09 13.12 -47.93
C LYS A 122 -21.00 11.88 -48.00
N PRO A 123 -20.64 10.84 -48.77
CA PRO A 123 -21.43 9.63 -48.91
C PRO A 123 -21.47 8.89 -47.56
N LEU A 124 -22.50 9.21 -46.78
CA LEU A 124 -22.73 8.78 -45.40
C LEU A 124 -22.75 7.24 -45.26
N GLY A 125 -23.04 6.52 -46.34
CA GLY A 125 -23.06 5.05 -46.36
C GLY A 125 -21.70 4.36 -46.22
N LYS A 126 -20.59 4.96 -46.67
CA LYS A 126 -19.28 4.28 -46.65
C LYS A 126 -18.56 4.40 -45.30
N ALA A 127 -18.75 5.50 -44.58
CA ALA A 127 -18.11 5.71 -43.28
C ALA A 127 -18.68 4.78 -42.19
N ILE A 128 -20.01 4.53 -42.22
CA ILE A 128 -20.67 3.64 -41.27
C ILE A 128 -20.22 2.19 -41.48
N LEU A 129 -20.09 1.75 -42.74
CA LEU A 129 -19.62 0.40 -43.06
C LEU A 129 -18.19 0.15 -42.57
N VAL A 130 -17.27 1.11 -42.78
CA VAL A 130 -15.88 0.99 -42.31
C VAL A 130 -15.82 0.94 -40.78
N SER A 131 -16.63 1.76 -40.09
CA SER A 131 -16.69 1.74 -38.62
C SER A 131 -17.19 0.41 -38.08
N LEU A 132 -18.22 -0.19 -38.68
CA LEU A 132 -18.73 -1.50 -38.27
C LEU A 132 -17.71 -2.62 -38.47
N ILE A 133 -16.96 -2.62 -39.58
CA ILE A 133 -15.92 -3.63 -39.84
C ILE A 133 -14.81 -3.56 -38.79
N VAL A 134 -14.38 -2.35 -38.40
CA VAL A 134 -13.34 -2.17 -37.38
C VAL A 134 -13.82 -2.67 -36.01
N ILE A 135 -15.07 -2.40 -35.65
CA ILE A 135 -15.65 -2.89 -34.38
C ILE A 135 -15.74 -4.42 -34.39
N LEU A 136 -16.20 -5.03 -35.48
CA LEU A 136 -16.29 -6.49 -35.60
C LEU A 136 -14.91 -7.16 -35.53
N ALA A 137 -13.89 -6.56 -36.16
CA ALA A 137 -12.50 -7.06 -36.07
C ALA A 137 -11.96 -6.98 -34.64
N ALA A 138 -12.22 -5.89 -33.92
CA ALA A 138 -11.80 -5.71 -32.54
C ALA A 138 -12.49 -6.72 -31.59
N VAL A 139 -13.80 -6.94 -31.75
CA VAL A 139 -14.55 -7.93 -30.98
C VAL A 139 -14.06 -9.35 -31.31
N GLY A 140 -13.79 -9.66 -32.58
CA GLY A 140 -13.22 -10.94 -32.99
C GLY A 140 -11.83 -11.20 -32.38
N ALA A 141 -10.96 -10.20 -32.32
CA ALA A 141 -9.64 -10.32 -31.70
C ALA A 141 -9.74 -10.53 -30.17
N MET A 142 -10.64 -9.82 -29.50
CA MET A 142 -10.90 -9.99 -28.05
C MET A 142 -11.40 -11.41 -27.75
N LEU A 143 -12.37 -11.91 -28.51
CA LEU A 143 -12.90 -13.26 -28.33
C LEU A 143 -11.83 -14.32 -28.66
N GLY A 144 -11.08 -14.15 -29.74
CA GLY A 144 -9.96 -15.03 -30.07
C GLY A 144 -8.92 -15.10 -28.95
N PHE A 145 -8.56 -13.96 -28.36
CA PHE A 145 -7.63 -13.92 -27.23
C PHE A 145 -8.17 -14.72 -26.03
N MET A 146 -9.47 -14.66 -25.74
CA MET A 146 -10.07 -15.42 -24.65
C MET A 146 -10.10 -16.94 -24.89
N PHE A 147 -10.25 -17.40 -26.14
CA PHE A 147 -10.29 -18.83 -26.45
C PHE A 147 -8.92 -19.47 -26.69
N PHE A 148 -7.95 -18.71 -27.22
CA PHE A 148 -6.62 -19.23 -27.54
C PHE A 148 -5.60 -19.04 -26.42
N ASN A 149 -5.79 -18.08 -25.52
CA ASN A 149 -5.00 -18.00 -24.28
C ASN A 149 -5.73 -18.71 -23.14
N LYS A 150 -5.88 -20.02 -23.25
CA LYS A 150 -6.08 -20.82 -22.03
C LYS A 150 -4.83 -20.63 -21.18
N PRO A 151 -4.94 -20.12 -19.94
CA PRO A 151 -3.80 -20.06 -19.05
C PRO A 151 -3.25 -21.47 -18.94
N GLY A 152 -1.97 -21.63 -19.29
CA GLY A 152 -1.28 -22.90 -19.13
C GLY A 152 -1.43 -23.38 -17.67
N PRO A 153 -1.35 -24.70 -17.43
CA PRO A 153 -1.40 -25.23 -16.09
C PRO A 153 -0.39 -24.47 -15.23
N LEU A 154 -0.89 -23.82 -14.18
CA LEU A 154 -0.04 -23.10 -13.24
C LEU A 154 1.04 -24.07 -12.77
N PRO A 155 2.32 -23.65 -12.75
CA PRO A 155 3.38 -24.51 -12.24
C PRO A 155 2.99 -24.93 -10.83
N ALA A 156 2.99 -26.24 -10.60
CA ALA A 156 2.72 -26.79 -9.28
C ALA A 156 3.62 -26.07 -8.26
N PRO A 157 3.08 -25.63 -7.12
CA PRO A 157 3.90 -24.98 -6.11
C PRO A 157 5.08 -25.91 -5.79
N PRO A 158 6.30 -25.37 -5.64
CA PRO A 158 7.45 -26.17 -5.28
C PRO A 158 7.09 -26.92 -3.99
N VAL A 159 7.11 -28.25 -4.07
CA VAL A 159 6.99 -29.12 -2.90
C VAL A 159 8.26 -28.87 -2.10
N ILE A 160 8.21 -27.90 -1.18
CA ILE A 160 9.25 -27.70 -0.18
C ILE A 160 9.22 -28.97 0.66
N ALA A 161 10.14 -29.88 0.33
CA ALA A 161 10.32 -31.12 1.03
C ALA A 161 10.56 -30.80 2.51
N LYS A 162 9.71 -31.35 3.38
CA LYS A 162 9.73 -31.27 4.84
C LYS A 162 11.02 -31.86 5.44
N LYS A 163 12.19 -31.27 5.17
CA LYS A 163 13.48 -31.73 5.69
C LYS A 163 14.00 -30.88 6.85
N GLU A 164 13.36 -29.74 7.14
CA GLU A 164 13.81 -28.82 8.19
C GLU A 164 13.25 -29.11 9.59
N GLU A 165 12.19 -29.91 9.73
CA GLU A 165 11.58 -30.22 11.05
C GLU A 165 12.49 -31.10 11.93
N LYS A 166 13.48 -31.78 11.35
CA LYS A 166 14.36 -32.69 12.10
C LYS A 166 15.58 -31.99 12.74
N ILE A 167 15.86 -30.74 12.39
CA ILE A 167 17.03 -30.00 12.89
C ILE A 167 16.70 -29.25 14.19
N GLU A 168 15.47 -28.74 14.36
CA GLU A 168 15.10 -28.02 15.59
C GLU A 168 14.95 -28.92 16.82
N ILE A 169 14.44 -30.15 16.67
CA ILE A 169 14.25 -31.06 17.81
C ILE A 169 15.59 -31.46 18.45
N LYS A 170 16.67 -31.53 17.66
CA LYS A 170 18.00 -31.87 18.18
C LYS A 170 18.63 -30.72 18.97
N ALA A 171 18.33 -29.46 18.61
CA ALA A 171 18.84 -28.28 19.32
C ALA A 171 18.13 -28.06 20.67
N ILE A 172 16.85 -28.40 20.79
CA ILE A 172 16.09 -28.30 22.04
C ILE A 172 16.54 -29.36 23.06
N LYS A 173 16.89 -30.57 22.59
CA LYS A 173 17.35 -31.66 23.48
C LYS A 173 18.72 -31.40 24.12
N GLU A 174 19.62 -30.72 23.41
CA GLU A 174 20.96 -30.37 23.94
C GLU A 174 20.90 -29.21 24.95
N ARG A 175 19.99 -28.24 24.81
CA ARG A 175 19.82 -27.17 25.81
C ARG A 175 19.31 -27.69 27.15
N LYS A 176 18.34 -28.61 27.15
CA LYS A 176 17.82 -29.21 28.39
C LYS A 176 18.88 -29.98 29.18
N LYS A 177 19.90 -30.52 28.51
CA LYS A 177 21.01 -31.25 29.15
C LYS A 177 21.99 -30.33 29.89
N LEU A 178 22.08 -29.06 29.50
CA LEU A 178 22.95 -28.06 30.13
C LEU A 178 22.31 -27.38 31.34
N GLU A 179 20.97 -27.36 31.42
CA GLU A 179 20.25 -26.69 32.52
C GLU A 179 20.12 -27.53 33.80
N GLY A 180 20.60 -28.78 33.81
CA GLY A 180 20.70 -29.57 35.05
C GLY A 180 19.37 -29.82 35.76
N ILE A 181 18.24 -29.68 35.06
CA ILE A 181 16.91 -29.94 35.60
C ILE A 181 16.77 -31.46 35.67
N LYS A 182 16.78 -32.00 36.89
CA LYS A 182 16.38 -33.39 37.15
C LYS A 182 14.89 -33.47 36.78
N GLU A 183 14.56 -34.33 35.81
CA GLU A 183 13.18 -34.68 35.54
C GLU A 183 12.68 -35.49 36.74
N ASP A 184 11.83 -34.88 37.54
CA ASP A 184 11.14 -35.55 38.64
C ASP A 184 9.99 -36.37 38.01
N ASP A 185 10.23 -37.66 37.79
CA ASP A 185 9.36 -38.64 37.10
C ASP A 185 8.01 -38.96 37.80
N GLU A 186 7.39 -38.04 38.54
CA GLU A 186 6.21 -38.33 39.38
C GLU A 186 4.88 -37.66 38.96
N LEU A 187 4.71 -37.26 37.69
CA LEU A 187 3.44 -36.64 37.28
C LEU A 187 2.92 -37.05 35.91
N PHE A 188 2.84 -38.36 35.62
CA PHE A 188 1.82 -38.85 34.68
C PHE A 188 1.44 -40.29 35.01
N ASN A 189 0.58 -40.43 36.03
CA ASN A 189 -0.22 -41.63 36.23
C ASN A 189 -1.62 -41.20 36.72
N ILE A 190 -2.42 -40.66 35.80
CA ILE A 190 -3.89 -40.50 35.90
C ILE A 190 -4.48 -40.81 34.53
#